data_AF-A0A357G000-F1
#
_entry.id   AF-A0A357G000-F1
#
_cell.length_a   1.000
_cell.length_b   1.000
_cell.length_c   1.000
_cell.angle_alpha   90.00
_cell.angle_beta   90.00
_cell.angle_gamma   90.00
#
_symmetry.space_group_name_H-M   'P 1'
#
loop_
_entity.id
_entity.type
_entity.pdbx_description
1 polymer ?
#
loop_
_entity_poly.entity_id
_entity_poly.type
_entity_poly.pdbx_seq_one_letter_code
_entity_poly.pdbx_strand_id
1 'polypeptide(L)'
;ASVKQNRRLSQSRAVAMDMESGTIAANGFRFRVPYGTLLCVSDKPLHGQPKLPGMADAFYRERVEQHLQAGLLTMAMLRDLEPEKLHSRKLRSFNEVAFQ
;
A
#
# COMPACT_ATOMS: atom_id res chain seq x y z
N ALA A 1 -20.11 -23.00 8.97
CA ALA A 1 -18.64 -23.13 9.08
C ALA A 1 -17.89 -21.93 8.46
N SER A 2 -18.21 -21.48 7.24
CA SER A 2 -17.52 -20.36 6.55
C SER A 2 -17.59 -18.98 7.24
N VAL A 3 -18.70 -18.65 7.93
CA VAL A 3 -18.89 -17.33 8.58
C VAL A 3 -17.89 -17.05 9.72
N LYS A 4 -17.36 -18.08 10.39
CA LYS A 4 -16.30 -17.88 11.41
C LYS A 4 -14.95 -17.47 10.81
N GLN A 5 -14.69 -17.83 9.55
CA GLN A 5 -13.37 -17.69 8.91
C GLN A 5 -13.03 -16.23 8.52
N ASN A 6 -14.04 -15.38 8.34
CA ASN A 6 -13.86 -13.99 7.87
C ASN A 6 -14.23 -12.91 8.91
N ARG A 7 -14.37 -13.27 10.19
CA ARG A 7 -14.79 -12.29 11.23
C ARG A 7 -13.86 -11.08 11.30
N ARG A 8 -12.54 -11.32 11.32
CA ARG A 8 -11.53 -10.24 11.40
C ARG A 8 -11.57 -9.33 10.17
N LEU A 9 -11.65 -9.93 8.98
CA LEU A 9 -11.73 -9.20 7.70
C LEU A 9 -13.01 -8.36 7.62
N SER A 10 -14.14 -8.90 8.06
CA SER A 10 -15.41 -8.18 8.10
C SER A 10 -15.40 -7.03 9.11
N GLN A 11 -14.82 -7.25 10.30
CA GLN A 11 -14.69 -6.22 11.34
C GLN A 11 -13.79 -5.06 10.90
N SER A 12 -12.67 -5.37 10.23
CA SER A 12 -11.75 -4.35 9.74
C SER A 12 -12.18 -3.70 8.43
N ARG A 13 -13.29 -4.15 7.82
CA ARG A 13 -13.72 -3.74 6.47
C ARG A 13 -12.59 -3.94 5.44
N ALA A 14 -11.89 -5.06 5.52
CA ALA A 14 -10.75 -5.36 4.67
C ALA A 14 -11.15 -5.35 3.18
N VAL A 15 -10.38 -4.61 2.37
CA VAL A 15 -10.59 -4.47 0.92
C VAL A 15 -9.53 -5.21 0.09
N ALA A 16 -8.36 -5.48 0.68
CA ALA A 16 -7.24 -6.20 0.09
C ALA A 16 -6.45 -6.92 1.19
N MET A 17 -5.58 -7.86 0.81
CA MET A 17 -4.69 -8.59 1.70
C MET A 17 -3.33 -8.75 1.03
N ASP A 18 -2.27 -8.37 1.74
CA ASP A 18 -0.88 -8.50 1.34
C ASP A 18 0.00 -8.86 2.57
N MET A 19 1.32 -8.93 2.41
CA MET A 19 2.24 -9.37 3.47
C MET A 19 3.24 -8.27 3.93
N GLU A 20 3.20 -7.10 3.31
CA GLU A 20 4.24 -6.07 3.46
C GLU A 20 3.69 -4.73 3.97
N SER A 21 2.49 -4.32 3.53
CA SER A 21 1.96 -2.96 3.69
C SER A 21 1.89 -2.52 5.14
N GLY A 22 1.36 -3.37 6.03
CA GLY A 22 1.28 -3.07 7.45
C GLY A 22 2.65 -2.84 8.08
N THR A 23 3.64 -3.65 7.69
CA THR A 23 5.02 -3.58 8.21
C THR A 23 5.73 -2.32 7.71
N ILE A 24 5.63 -2.01 6.42
CA ILE A 24 6.25 -0.81 5.82
C ILE A 24 5.67 0.45 6.43
N ALA A 25 4.34 0.54 6.54
CA ALA A 25 3.67 1.69 7.17
C ALA A 25 4.05 1.86 8.64
N ALA A 26 4.11 0.76 9.41
CA ALA A 26 4.52 0.80 10.81
C ALA A 26 5.97 1.28 10.98
N ASN A 27 6.88 0.86 10.10
CA ASN A 27 8.27 1.33 10.12
C ASN A 27 8.39 2.80 9.69
N GLY A 28 7.64 3.23 8.67
CA GLY A 28 7.56 4.65 8.30
C GLY A 28 7.09 5.52 9.46
N PHE A 29 6.06 5.07 10.18
CA PHE A 29 5.59 5.71 11.41
C PHE A 29 6.68 5.73 12.50
N ARG A 30 7.33 4.60 12.76
CA ARG A 30 8.40 4.47 13.77
C ARG A 30 9.58 5.39 13.49
N PHE A 31 9.93 5.61 12.22
CA PHE A 31 11.12 6.39 11.83
C PHE A 31 10.80 7.77 11.27
N ARG A 32 9.54 8.22 11.33
CA ARG A 32 9.10 9.55 10.87
C ARG A 32 9.36 9.79 9.38
N VAL A 33 9.36 8.71 8.60
CA VAL A 33 9.49 8.76 7.14
C VAL A 33 8.08 8.75 6.54
N PRO A 34 7.66 9.76 5.76
CA PRO A 34 6.38 9.72 5.05
C PRO A 34 6.23 8.43 4.24
N TYR A 35 5.09 7.75 4.41
CA TYR A 35 4.83 6.44 3.82
C TYR A 35 3.47 6.40 3.13
N GLY A 36 3.33 5.49 2.19
CA GLY A 36 2.08 5.22 1.48
C GLY A 36 2.15 3.87 0.79
N THR A 37 0.98 3.32 0.47
CA THR A 37 0.85 2.01 -0.18
C THR A 37 -0.09 2.14 -1.37
N LEU A 38 0.35 1.67 -2.54
CA LEU A 38 -0.47 1.43 -3.72
C LEU A 38 -0.31 -0.04 -4.12
N LEU A 39 -1.40 -0.82 -4.05
CA LEU A 39 -1.41 -2.26 -4.37
C LEU A 39 -2.16 -2.54 -5.67
N CYS A 40 -1.66 -3.52 -6.45
CA CYS A 40 -2.37 -4.06 -7.61
C CYS A 40 -3.05 -5.37 -7.22
N VAL A 41 -4.34 -5.51 -7.54
CA VAL A 41 -5.07 -6.77 -7.32
C VAL A 41 -4.53 -7.82 -8.30
N SER A 42 -3.90 -8.88 -7.78
CA SER A 42 -3.37 -9.97 -8.61
C SER A 42 -4.33 -11.15 -8.77
N ASP A 43 -5.25 -11.30 -7.83
CA ASP A 43 -6.16 -12.44 -7.70
C ASP A 43 -7.29 -12.12 -6.71
N LYS A 44 -8.30 -13.01 -6.67
CA LYS A 44 -9.52 -12.86 -5.84
C LYS A 44 -9.83 -14.18 -5.12
N PRO A 45 -9.04 -14.56 -4.10
CA PRO A 45 -9.14 -15.88 -3.46
C PRO A 45 -10.51 -16.16 -2.83
N LEU A 46 -11.20 -15.14 -2.30
CA LEU A 46 -12.52 -15.29 -1.68
C LEU A 46 -13.68 -15.45 -2.68
N HIS A 47 -13.42 -15.29 -3.98
CA HIS A 47 -14.42 -15.40 -5.05
C HIS A 47 -14.28 -16.69 -5.87
N GLY A 48 -13.45 -17.63 -5.43
CA GLY A 48 -13.23 -18.88 -6.17
C GLY A 48 -12.57 -18.66 -7.54
N GLN A 49 -11.87 -17.53 -7.73
CA GLN A 49 -11.05 -17.26 -8.90
C GLN A 49 -9.57 -17.47 -8.53
N PRO A 50 -9.10 -18.73 -8.41
CA PRO A 50 -7.67 -18.98 -8.33
C PRO A 50 -7.02 -18.45 -9.62
N LYS A 51 -5.82 -17.87 -9.50
CA LYS A 51 -5.05 -17.32 -10.63
C LYS A 51 -5.18 -18.25 -11.85
N LEU A 52 -5.80 -17.76 -12.93
CA LEU A 52 -5.96 -18.55 -14.14
C LEU A 52 -4.55 -18.84 -14.71
N PRO A 53 -4.17 -20.12 -14.91
CA PRO A 53 -2.92 -20.45 -15.58
C PRO A 53 -2.98 -19.90 -17.01
N GLY A 54 -2.10 -18.94 -17.34
CA GLY A 54 -1.98 -18.41 -18.70
C GLY A 54 -2.96 -17.30 -19.10
N MET A 55 -3.58 -16.55 -18.18
CA MET A 55 -4.31 -15.32 -18.54
C MET A 55 -3.34 -14.22 -19.02
N ALA A 56 -3.00 -14.31 -20.30
CA ALA A 56 -2.26 -13.38 -21.15
C ALA A 56 -1.14 -12.60 -20.45
N ASP A 57 0.10 -13.07 -20.59
CA ASP A 57 1.31 -12.34 -20.17
C ASP A 57 1.27 -10.86 -20.54
N ALA A 58 0.67 -10.50 -21.68
CA ALA A 58 0.47 -9.12 -22.11
C ALA A 58 -0.38 -8.29 -21.13
N PHE A 59 -1.52 -8.82 -20.66
CA PHE A 59 -2.40 -8.10 -19.73
C PHE A 59 -1.74 -7.94 -18.36
N TYR A 60 -1.06 -8.98 -17.87
CA TYR A 60 -0.32 -8.89 -16.61
C TYR A 60 0.83 -7.89 -16.71
N ARG A 61 1.63 -7.94 -17.78
CA ARG A 61 2.74 -7.00 -18.02
C ARG A 61 2.27 -5.57 -18.13
N GLU A 62 1.18 -5.31 -18.86
CA GLU A 62 0.59 -3.98 -18.98
C GLU A 62 0.16 -3.43 -17.61
N ARG A 63 -0.46 -4.26 -16.76
CA ARG A 63 -0.86 -3.84 -15.40
C ARG A 63 0.33 -3.57 -14.49
N VAL A 64 1.36 -4.40 -14.56
CA VAL A 64 2.61 -4.19 -13.81
C VAL A 64 3.28 -2.89 -14.25
N GLU A 65 3.35 -2.63 -15.56
CA GLU A 65 3.91 -1.40 -16.10
C GLU A 65 3.11 -0.17 -15.67
N GLN A 66 1.79 -0.18 -15.84
CA GLN A 66 0.91 0.90 -15.39
C GLN A 66 1.06 1.18 -13.90
N HIS A 67 1.15 0.14 -13.07
CA HIS A 67 1.34 0.27 -11.63
C HIS A 67 2.67 0.95 -11.29
N LEU A 68 3.76 0.55 -11.95
CA LEU A 68 5.06 1.19 -11.78
C LEU A 68 5.03 2.65 -12.22
N GLN A 69 4.41 2.96 -13.36
CA GLN A 69 4.27 4.32 -13.85
C GLN A 69 3.48 5.20 -12.87
N ALA A 70 2.39 4.70 -12.30
CA ALA A 70 1.64 5.41 -11.25
C ALA A 70 2.51 5.69 -10.01
N GLY A 71 3.35 4.73 -9.61
CA GLY A 71 4.33 4.91 -8.54
C GLY A 71 5.38 5.98 -8.86
N LEU A 72 5.98 5.93 -10.05
CA LEU A 72 6.97 6.92 -10.50
C LEU A 72 6.38 8.33 -10.62
N LEU A 73 5.17 8.45 -11.16
CA LEU A 73 4.44 9.72 -11.24
C LEU A 73 4.19 10.28 -9.84
N THR A 74 3.77 9.43 -8.89
CA THR A 74 3.61 9.84 -7.49
C THR A 74 4.93 10.35 -6.91
N MET A 75 6.04 9.65 -7.15
CA MET A 75 7.36 10.10 -6.68
C MET A 75 7.82 11.42 -7.31
N ALA A 76 7.51 11.65 -8.60
CA ALA A 76 7.77 12.92 -9.26
C ALA A 76 6.94 14.05 -8.63
N MET A 77 5.64 13.84 -8.43
CA MET A 77 4.77 14.81 -7.76
C MET A 77 5.25 15.14 -6.34
N LEU A 78 5.64 14.13 -5.55
CA LEU A 78 6.13 14.34 -4.19
C LEU A 78 7.50 15.06 -4.14
N ARG A 79 8.34 14.87 -5.17
CA ARG A 79 9.63 15.56 -5.30
C ARG A 79 9.45 17.05 -5.59
N ASP A 80 8.42 17.41 -6.34
CA ASP A 80 8.12 18.79 -6.70
C ASP A 80 7.42 19.56 -5.56
N LEU A 81 7.01 18.87 -4.47
CA LEU A 81 6.52 19.52 -3.26
C LEU A 81 7.68 20.15 -2.47
N GLU A 82 7.40 21.29 -1.84
CA GLU A 82 8.29 21.83 -0.81
C GLU A 82 8.50 20.78 0.31
N PRO A 83 9.73 20.62 0.85
CA PRO A 83 10.02 19.62 1.88
C PRO A 83 9.06 19.66 3.08
N GLU A 84 8.61 20.85 3.47
CA GLU A 84 7.68 21.12 4.57
C GLU A 84 6.24 20.70 4.25
N LYS A 85 5.88 20.59 2.96
CA LYS A 85 4.59 20.05 2.52
C LYS A 85 4.59 18.51 2.53
N LEU A 86 5.73 17.90 2.22
CA LEU A 86 5.90 16.44 2.31
C LEU A 86 5.98 15.98 3.77
N HIS A 87 6.76 16.66 4.61
CA HIS A 87 6.89 16.36 6.03
C HIS A 87 5.92 17.20 6.87
N SER A 88 4.85 16.55 7.34
CA SER A 88 3.84 17.21 8.19
C SER A 88 3.96 16.81 9.66
N ARG A 89 3.17 17.47 10.53
CA ARG A 89 3.14 17.18 11.97
C ARG A 89 2.53 15.83 12.36
N LYS A 90 2.05 15.02 11.40
CA LYS A 90 1.30 13.77 11.65
C LYS A 90 2.13 12.66 12.30
N LEU A 91 3.46 12.67 12.13
CA LEU A 91 4.37 11.65 12.68
C LEU A 91 5.11 12.11 13.93
N ARG A 92 4.81 13.33 14.40
CA ARG A 92 5.51 13.96 15.53
C ARG A 92 5.14 13.33 16.86
N SER A 93 6.13 13.18 17.74
CA SER A 93 5.94 12.77 19.14
C SER A 93 5.90 13.98 20.07
N PHE A 94 5.36 13.83 21.28
CA PHE A 94 5.38 14.88 22.31
C PHE A 94 6.79 15.28 22.73
N ASN A 95 7.73 14.33 22.76
CA ASN A 95 9.12 14.53 23.18
C ASN A 95 10.08 14.63 21.98
N GLU A 96 9.58 15.07 20.83
CA GLU A 96 10.40 15.11 19.63
C GLU A 96 11.49 16.19 19.73
N VAL A 97 12.73 15.77 19.54
CA VAL A 97 13.89 16.67 19.50
C VAL A 97 13.83 17.51 18.22
N ALA A 98 14.30 18.75 18.30
CA ALA A 98 14.38 19.65 17.15
C ALA A 98 15.49 19.20 16.18
N PHE A 99 15.26 18.12 15.43
CA PHE A 99 16.08 17.77 14.29
C PHE A 99 15.20 17.20 13.17
N GLN A 100 15.00 18.01 12.14
CA GLN A 100 14.72 17.66 10.75
C GLN A 100 15.41 18.69 9.86
#